data_AF-A0A813A5Y8-F1
#
_entry.id   AF-A0A813A5Y8-F1
#
_cell.length_a   1.000
_cell.length_b   1.000
_cell.length_c   1.000
_cell.angle_alpha   90.00
_cell.angle_beta   90.00
_cell.angle_gamma   90.00
#
_symmetry.space_group_name_H-M   'P 1'
#
loop_
_entity.id
_entity.type
_entity.pdbx_description
1 polymer ?
#
loop_
_entity_poly.entity_id
_entity_poly.type
_entity_poly.pdbx_seq_one_letter_code
_entity_poly.pdbx_strand_id
1 'polypeptide(L)'
;ATDETGVTSYNLYWADAAFMKLLLIAKLPASSSSLTYTLTDAVIPAAAAHILVSVEGAGGETVGGVATTGELDYTTLTAPRDLMFQDADPGVNLYGGVIHFRRAAREATVEQYEIHWAQLSGSTASPVSLVETITTASDNETLLFEMIDSYGDGWN
;
A
#
# COMPACT_ATOMS: atom_id res chain seq x y z
N ALA A 1 21.65 16.39 18.41
CA ALA A 1 22.93 15.65 18.55
C ALA A 1 23.46 15.80 19.98
N THR A 2 24.51 15.10 20.43
CA THR A 2 25.12 15.34 21.76
C THR A 2 26.01 16.59 21.81
N ASP A 3 26.43 17.09 20.64
CA ASP A 3 27.08 18.37 20.44
C ASP A 3 26.47 19.03 19.19
N GLU A 4 25.98 20.26 19.33
CA GLU A 4 25.34 21.03 18.26
C GLU A 4 26.15 22.28 17.90
N THR A 5 27.40 22.35 18.34
CA THR A 5 28.28 23.47 18.03
C THR A 5 28.41 23.65 16.52
N GLY A 6 27.95 24.79 16.02
CA GLY A 6 28.01 25.13 14.59
C GLY A 6 26.81 24.66 13.77
N VAL A 7 25.81 23.99 14.37
CA VAL A 7 24.54 23.64 13.71
C VAL A 7 23.60 24.85 13.75
N THR A 8 23.06 25.24 12.60
CA THR A 8 22.04 26.28 12.45
C THR A 8 20.65 25.69 12.29
N SER A 9 20.51 24.61 11.51
CA SER A 9 19.23 23.93 11.33
C SER A 9 19.36 22.46 10.95
N TYR A 10 18.30 21.70 11.18
CA TYR A 10 18.06 20.38 10.64
C TYR A 10 17.01 20.50 9.54
N ASN A 11 17.37 20.11 8.32
CA ASN A 11 16.54 20.27 7.15
C ASN A 11 15.94 18.92 6.75
N LEU A 12 14.63 18.85 6.65
CA LEU A 12 13.87 17.67 6.27
C LEU A 12 13.56 17.75 4.78
N TYR A 13 13.85 16.68 4.05
CA TYR A 13 13.61 16.58 2.61
C TYR A 13 12.83 15.31 2.29
N TRP A 14 11.99 15.40 1.25
CA TRP A 14 11.68 14.24 0.42
C TRP A 14 12.95 13.82 -0.31
N ALA A 15 13.25 12.52 -0.32
CA ALA A 15 14.39 11.94 -0.99
C ALA A 15 13.97 10.74 -1.86
N ASP A 16 14.71 10.51 -2.94
CA ASP A 16 14.50 9.35 -3.81
C ASP A 16 15.05 8.04 -3.21
N ALA A 17 14.87 6.93 -3.92
CA ALA A 17 15.37 5.62 -3.52
C ALA A 17 16.92 5.52 -3.44
N ALA A 18 17.64 6.48 -4.03
CA ALA A 18 19.09 6.62 -3.92
C ALA A 18 19.52 7.61 -2.81
N PHE A 19 18.57 8.05 -1.99
CA PHE A 19 18.75 9.05 -0.93
C PHE A 19 19.15 10.45 -1.42
N MET A 20 18.83 10.79 -2.67
CA MET A 20 19.05 12.12 -3.23
C MET A 20 17.92 13.06 -2.81
N LYS A 21 18.28 14.28 -2.39
CA LYS A 21 17.31 15.32 -1.98
C LYS A 21 16.45 15.74 -3.18
N LEU A 22 15.13 15.71 -3.02
CA LEU A 22 14.15 16.15 -4.02
C LEU A 22 13.55 17.50 -3.64
N LEU A 23 12.75 17.53 -2.57
CA LEU A 23 11.99 18.71 -2.16
C LEU A 23 12.10 18.91 -0.65
N LEU A 24 12.36 20.15 -0.23
CA LEU A 24 12.42 20.53 1.18
C LEU A 24 11.01 20.48 1.79
N ILE A 25 10.89 19.76 2.91
CA ILE A 25 9.68 19.66 3.74
C ILE A 25 9.68 20.77 4.78
N ALA A 26 10.76 20.87 5.56
CA ALA A 26 10.86 21.81 6.68
C ALA A 26 12.32 22.09 7.05
N LYS A 27 12.56 23.27 7.64
CA LYS A 27 13.79 23.56 8.38
C LYS A 27 13.46 23.71 9.85
N LEU A 28 14.09 22.90 10.69
CA LEU A 28 13.94 22.95 12.14
C LEU A 28 15.18 23.63 12.73
N PRO A 29 15.04 24.57 13.67
CA PRO A 29 16.19 25.15 14.33
C PRO A 29 16.96 24.09 15.13
N ALA A 30 18.26 24.32 15.33
CA ALA A 30 19.05 23.53 16.27
C ALA A 30 18.38 23.50 17.66
N SER A 31 18.45 22.37 18.35
CA SER A 31 17.89 22.19 19.68
C SER A 31 18.67 21.13 20.45
N SER A 32 19.03 21.42 21.70
CA SER A 32 19.70 20.47 22.58
C SER A 32 18.82 19.26 22.99
N SER A 33 17.58 19.19 22.53
CA SER A 33 16.64 18.09 22.74
C SER A 33 16.24 17.40 21.43
N SER A 34 15.55 16.27 21.52
CA SER A 34 14.90 15.66 20.36
C SER A 34 13.95 16.65 19.69
N LEU A 35 14.04 16.77 18.37
CA LEU A 35 13.14 17.55 17.54
C LEU A 35 11.98 16.67 17.06
N THR A 36 10.79 17.24 16.99
CA THR A 36 9.60 16.58 16.42
C THR A 36 9.02 17.49 15.34
N TYR A 37 8.62 16.90 14.22
CA TYR A 37 7.91 17.58 13.15
C TYR A 37 6.74 16.73 12.70
N THR A 38 5.55 17.33 12.68
CA THR A 38 4.33 16.69 12.20
C THR A 38 4.13 17.06 10.74
N LEU A 39 4.18 16.07 9.85
CA LEU A 39 3.84 16.25 8.44
C LEU A 39 2.31 16.23 8.28
N THR A 40 1.73 17.27 7.67
CA THR A 40 0.28 17.36 7.43
C THR A 40 0.00 17.68 5.96
N ASP A 41 -0.84 16.87 5.31
CA ASP A 41 -1.37 17.09 3.95
C ASP A 41 -0.31 17.47 2.90
N ALA A 42 0.87 16.85 2.96
CA ALA A 42 1.96 17.14 2.04
C ALA A 42 1.79 16.33 0.73
N VAL A 43 1.91 17.02 -0.40
CA VAL A 43 2.02 16.37 -1.70
C VAL A 43 3.37 15.65 -1.77
N ILE A 44 3.34 14.33 -1.95
CA ILE A 44 4.53 13.50 -2.12
C ILE A 44 5.04 13.68 -3.57
N PRO A 45 6.28 14.12 -3.79
CA PRO A 45 6.85 14.23 -5.13
C PRO A 45 6.90 12.87 -5.83
N ALA A 46 6.62 12.84 -7.14
CA ALA A 46 6.82 11.65 -7.97
C ALA A 46 8.32 11.30 -7.99
N ALA A 47 8.69 10.22 -7.29
CA ALA A 47 10.04 9.68 -7.00
C ALA A 47 10.45 9.71 -5.53
N ALA A 48 9.70 10.35 -4.63
CA ALA A 48 10.02 10.33 -3.21
C ALA A 48 9.77 8.92 -2.63
N ALA A 49 10.81 8.33 -2.05
CA ALA A 49 10.78 7.01 -1.41
C ALA A 49 11.18 7.08 0.08
N HIS A 50 11.91 8.12 0.49
CA HIS A 50 12.38 8.31 1.87
C HIS A 50 12.23 9.77 2.35
N ILE A 51 12.19 9.98 3.67
CA ILE A 51 12.43 11.30 4.28
C ILE A 51 13.88 11.34 4.74
N LEU A 52 14.62 12.37 4.32
CA LEU A 52 16.01 12.59 4.67
C LEU A 52 16.16 13.82 5.57
N VAL A 53 16.97 13.71 6.61
CA VAL A 53 17.38 14.81 7.47
C VAL A 53 18.85 15.14 7.22
N SER A 54 19.13 16.36 6.81
CA SER A 54 20.48 16.93 6.71
C SER A 54 20.71 18.03 7.75
N VAL A 55 21.98 18.30 8.03
CA VAL A 55 22.39 19.32 9.00
C VAL A 55 22.93 20.51 8.23
N GLU A 56 22.50 21.71 8.60
CA GLU A 56 23.02 22.97 8.07
C GLU A 56 23.79 23.69 9.17
N GLY A 57 24.91 24.31 8.81
CA GLY A 57 25.71 25.17 9.67
C GLY A 57 26.27 26.36 8.91
N ALA A 58 27.18 27.11 9.55
CA ALA A 58 27.79 28.30 8.92
C ALA A 58 28.57 28.01 7.62
N GLY A 59 29.03 26.76 7.45
CA GLY A 59 29.71 26.29 6.23
C GLY A 59 28.77 25.77 5.14
N GLY A 60 27.45 25.87 5.34
CA GLY A 60 26.44 25.31 4.46
C GLY A 60 25.88 23.99 4.97
N GLU A 61 25.16 23.30 4.09
CA GLU A 61 24.47 22.06 4.41
C GLU A 61 25.35 20.83 4.14
N THR A 62 25.21 19.81 4.99
CA THR A 62 25.87 18.52 4.80
C THR A 62 25.42 17.84 3.50
N VAL A 63 26.39 17.24 2.81
CA VAL A 63 26.14 16.43 1.61
C VAL A 63 25.39 15.14 1.97
N GLY A 64 25.71 14.55 3.13
CA GLY A 64 25.01 13.38 3.67
C GLY A 64 23.95 13.74 4.72
N GLY A 65 23.10 12.77 5.05
CA GLY A 65 22.06 12.88 6.05
C GLY A 65 21.63 11.51 6.59
N VAL A 66 20.62 11.50 7.45
CA VAL A 66 19.96 10.27 7.91
C VAL A 66 18.60 10.19 7.23
N ALA A 67 18.31 9.05 6.60
CA ALA A 67 17.03 8.80 5.95
C ALA A 67 16.19 7.77 6.73
N THR A 68 14.87 7.82 6.55
CA THR A 68 13.96 6.78 7.05
C THR A 68 14.33 5.41 6.47
N THR A 69 14.14 4.36 7.27
CA THR A 69 14.29 2.97 6.79
C THR A 69 12.91 2.45 6.37
N GLY A 70 12.77 2.04 5.11
CA GLY A 70 11.49 1.65 4.51
C GLY A 70 10.95 2.69 3.52
N GLU A 71 10.12 2.24 2.57
CA GLU A 71 9.43 3.14 1.64
C GLU A 71 8.29 3.87 2.37
N LEU A 72 8.19 5.19 2.13
CA LEU A 72 7.26 6.10 2.81
C LEU A 72 5.78 5.78 2.58
N ASP A 73 5.47 5.01 1.54
CA ASP A 73 4.11 4.73 1.13
C ASP A 73 4.00 3.24 0.78
N TYR A 74 3.55 2.44 1.75
CA TYR A 74 3.37 0.99 1.58
C TYR A 74 2.08 0.70 0.80
N THR A 75 2.04 1.11 -0.47
CA THR A 75 0.90 0.88 -1.38
C THR A 75 0.89 -0.49 -2.02
N THR A 76 1.93 -1.30 -1.81
CA THR A 76 1.95 -2.67 -2.32
C THR A 76 1.09 -3.56 -1.42
N LEU A 77 -0.22 -3.43 -1.57
CA LEU A 77 -1.16 -4.46 -1.13
C LEU A 77 -0.66 -5.78 -1.70
N THR A 78 -0.29 -6.69 -0.82
CA THR A 78 0.18 -8.00 -1.26
C THR A 78 -1.04 -8.75 -1.80
N ALA A 79 -0.93 -9.36 -2.98
CA ALA A 79 -2.04 -10.11 -3.56
C ALA A 79 -2.45 -11.30 -2.65
N PRO A 80 -3.72 -11.76 -2.72
CA PRO A 80 -4.11 -13.05 -2.16
C PRO A 80 -3.21 -14.17 -2.69
N ARG A 81 -2.95 -15.17 -1.85
CA ARG A 81 -2.03 -16.27 -2.17
C ARG A 81 -2.68 -17.40 -2.96
N ASP A 82 -4.00 -17.53 -2.88
CA ASP A 82 -4.75 -18.62 -3.50
C ASP A 82 -6.23 -18.24 -3.65
N LEU A 83 -6.91 -18.82 -4.64
CA LEU A 83 -8.34 -18.67 -4.89
C LEU A 83 -8.88 -19.96 -5.54
N MET A 84 -9.93 -20.51 -4.96
CA MET A 84 -10.63 -21.70 -5.43
C MET A 84 -12.13 -21.48 -5.29
N PHE A 85 -12.89 -21.88 -6.31
CA PHE A 85 -14.35 -21.93 -6.27
C PHE A 85 -14.80 -23.38 -6.49
N GLN A 86 -15.74 -23.84 -5.67
CA GLN A 86 -16.42 -25.12 -5.83
C GLN A 86 -17.91 -24.89 -6.00
N ASP A 87 -18.42 -25.11 -7.20
CA ASP A 87 -19.86 -25.10 -7.47
C ASP A 87 -20.54 -26.32 -6.84
N ALA A 88 -21.65 -26.09 -6.16
CA ALA A 88 -22.47 -27.08 -5.48
C ALA A 88 -23.95 -27.00 -5.91
N ASP A 89 -24.30 -26.09 -6.83
CA ASP A 89 -25.65 -25.89 -7.31
C ASP A 89 -25.92 -26.75 -8.55
N PRO A 90 -26.97 -27.60 -8.55
CA PRO A 90 -27.32 -28.42 -9.70
C PRO A 90 -28.20 -27.70 -10.74
N GLY A 91 -28.54 -26.43 -10.50
CA GLY A 91 -29.39 -25.60 -11.33
C GLY A 91 -28.70 -25.14 -12.62
N VAL A 92 -29.45 -25.14 -13.71
CA VAL A 92 -28.95 -24.61 -15.00
C VAL A 92 -28.89 -23.08 -14.92
N ASN A 93 -27.74 -22.49 -15.28
CA ASN A 93 -27.48 -21.05 -15.23
C ASN A 93 -27.52 -20.45 -13.81
N LEU A 94 -27.16 -21.26 -12.81
CA LEU A 94 -26.93 -20.83 -11.44
C LEU A 94 -25.56 -21.34 -11.02
N TYR A 95 -24.77 -20.48 -10.41
CA TYR A 95 -23.53 -20.87 -9.74
C TYR A 95 -23.76 -20.67 -8.26
N GLY A 96 -23.75 -21.74 -7.47
CA GLY A 96 -23.99 -21.65 -6.04
C GLY A 96 -23.03 -22.56 -5.31
N GLY A 97 -22.17 -22.01 -4.48
CA GLY A 97 -21.03 -22.77 -4.01
C GLY A 97 -20.13 -22.05 -3.03
N VAL A 98 -18.95 -22.62 -2.84
CA VAL A 98 -17.99 -22.16 -1.84
C VAL A 98 -16.79 -21.53 -2.53
N ILE A 99 -16.46 -20.28 -2.17
CA ILE A 99 -15.13 -19.72 -2.47
C ILE A 99 -14.23 -19.88 -1.26
N HIS A 100 -13.06 -20.44 -1.52
CA HIS A 100 -11.93 -20.47 -0.62
C HIS A 100 -10.81 -19.61 -1.18
N PHE A 101 -10.25 -18.73 -0.38
CA PHE A 101 -9.07 -17.97 -0.78
C PHE A 101 -8.09 -17.90 0.39
N ARG A 102 -6.81 -17.76 0.07
CA ARG A 102 -5.78 -17.52 1.08
C ARG A 102 -5.43 -16.05 1.07
N ARG A 103 -5.56 -15.43 2.23
CA ARG A 103 -5.16 -14.04 2.47
C ARG A 103 -3.69 -13.81 2.11
N ALA A 104 -3.39 -12.56 1.79
CA ALA A 104 -2.06 -12.11 1.44
C ALA A 104 -1.03 -12.44 2.53
N ALA A 105 0.25 -12.57 2.18
CA ALA A 105 1.30 -12.86 3.16
C ALA A 105 1.56 -11.68 4.13
N ARG A 106 1.14 -10.47 3.75
CA ARG A 106 1.24 -9.25 4.56
C ARG A 106 -0.01 -8.41 4.35
N GLU A 107 -0.67 -8.07 5.44
CA GLU A 107 -1.96 -7.38 5.42
C GLU A 107 -1.99 -6.11 6.27
N ALA A 108 -0.81 -5.59 6.63
CA ALA A 108 -0.69 -4.40 7.47
C ALA A 108 -1.44 -3.18 6.90
N THR A 109 -1.68 -3.15 5.59
CA THR A 109 -2.41 -2.11 4.87
C THR A 109 -3.63 -2.62 4.10
N VAL A 110 -3.99 -3.91 4.24
CA VAL A 110 -5.16 -4.49 3.57
C VAL A 110 -6.39 -4.23 4.43
N GLU A 111 -7.30 -3.39 3.95
CA GLU A 111 -8.55 -3.07 4.66
C GLU A 111 -9.68 -4.06 4.33
N GLN A 112 -9.74 -4.51 3.07
CA GLN A 112 -10.75 -5.45 2.59
C GLN A 112 -10.27 -6.25 1.38
N TYR A 113 -10.92 -7.38 1.15
CA TYR A 113 -10.89 -8.12 -0.12
C TYR A 113 -12.19 -7.94 -0.86
N GLU A 114 -12.13 -7.87 -2.18
CA GLU A 114 -13.31 -7.80 -3.03
C GLU A 114 -13.29 -8.94 -4.03
N ILE A 115 -14.42 -9.62 -4.17
CA ILE A 115 -14.64 -10.64 -5.20
C ILE A 115 -15.42 -9.99 -6.33
N HIS A 116 -14.91 -10.09 -7.55
CA HIS A 116 -15.54 -9.51 -8.74
C HIS A 116 -15.77 -10.58 -9.80
N TRP A 117 -16.86 -10.44 -10.55
CA TRP A 117 -16.93 -11.04 -11.88
C TRP A 117 -15.97 -10.33 -12.81
N ALA A 118 -15.28 -11.08 -13.66
CA ALA A 118 -14.42 -10.49 -14.66
C ALA A 118 -14.79 -10.97 -16.06
N GLN A 119 -14.71 -10.06 -17.03
CA GLN A 119 -14.77 -10.39 -18.44
C GLN A 119 -13.36 -10.63 -18.94
N LEU A 120 -13.16 -11.74 -19.63
CA LEU A 120 -11.89 -12.02 -20.27
C LEU A 120 -11.78 -11.15 -21.53
N SER A 121 -10.79 -10.26 -21.56
CA SER A 121 -10.44 -9.47 -22.73
C SER A 121 -8.95 -9.64 -22.99
N GLY A 122 -8.57 -10.55 -23.90
CA GLY A 122 -7.16 -10.91 -24.09
C GLY A 122 -6.59 -11.72 -22.92
N SER A 123 -5.34 -11.47 -22.53
CA SER A 123 -4.65 -12.17 -21.42
C SER A 123 -4.97 -11.60 -20.02
N THR A 124 -5.92 -10.67 -19.94
CA THR A 124 -6.23 -9.94 -18.70
C THR A 124 -7.74 -9.96 -18.46
N ALA A 125 -8.12 -10.29 -17.22
CA ALA A 125 -9.49 -10.17 -16.75
C ALA A 125 -9.72 -8.73 -16.27
N SER A 126 -10.79 -8.08 -16.75
CA SER A 126 -11.26 -6.80 -16.22
C SER A 126 -12.48 -7.04 -15.35
N PRO A 127 -12.55 -6.51 -14.11
CA PRO A 127 -13.73 -6.67 -13.27
C PRO A 127 -14.93 -5.96 -13.90
N VAL A 128 -16.10 -6.58 -13.79
CA VAL A 128 -17.36 -6.18 -14.45
C VAL A 128 -18.47 -5.95 -13.43
N SER A 129 -18.44 -6.66 -12.29
CA SER A 129 -19.40 -6.47 -11.20
C SER A 129 -18.84 -6.98 -9.88
N LEU A 130 -19.11 -6.27 -8.78
CA LEU A 130 -18.77 -6.69 -7.42
C LEU A 130 -19.74 -7.80 -6.97
N VAL A 131 -19.17 -8.88 -6.44
CA VAL A 131 -19.90 -10.01 -5.87
C VAL A 131 -20.05 -9.81 -4.36
N GLU A 132 -18.94 -9.59 -3.64
CA GLU A 132 -18.92 -9.50 -2.18
C GLU A 132 -17.68 -8.73 -1.69
N THR A 133 -17.80 -8.08 -0.53
CA THR A 133 -16.69 -7.42 0.18
C THR A 133 -16.43 -8.12 1.50
N ILE A 134 -15.17 -8.46 1.74
CA ILE A 134 -14.73 -9.21 2.93
C ILE A 134 -13.85 -8.30 3.78
N THR A 135 -14.28 -8.04 5.00
CA THR A 135 -13.45 -7.34 5.99
C THR A 135 -12.49 -8.33 6.64
N THR A 136 -11.28 -7.89 6.95
CA THR A 136 -10.18 -8.72 7.47
C THR A 136 -10.48 -9.27 8.87
N ALA A 137 -11.25 -10.37 8.98
CA ALA A 137 -11.67 -10.94 10.26
C ALA A 137 -10.92 -12.22 10.67
N SER A 138 -10.40 -13.04 9.76
CA SER A 138 -9.58 -14.22 10.10
C SER A 138 -8.75 -14.78 8.93
N ASP A 139 -7.76 -15.64 9.21
CA ASP A 139 -6.75 -16.12 8.25
C ASP A 139 -7.24 -17.10 7.17
N ASN A 140 -8.46 -17.63 7.29
CA ASN A 140 -9.00 -18.62 6.37
C ASN A 140 -10.51 -18.46 6.24
N GLU A 141 -10.93 -17.58 5.35
CA GLU A 141 -12.33 -17.27 5.14
C GLU A 141 -12.97 -18.27 4.17
N THR A 142 -14.17 -18.71 4.52
CA THR A 142 -15.02 -19.54 3.67
C THR A 142 -16.30 -18.77 3.42
N LEU A 143 -16.58 -18.46 2.15
CA LEU A 143 -17.81 -17.77 1.78
C LEU A 143 -18.74 -18.72 1.03
N LEU A 144 -20.00 -18.71 1.45
CA LEU A 144 -21.11 -19.36 0.78
C LEU A 144 -21.94 -18.30 0.09
N PHE A 145 -22.21 -18.48 -1.19
CA PHE A 145 -23.11 -17.60 -1.94
C PHE A 145 -23.91 -18.40 -2.97
N GLU A 146 -25.08 -17.86 -3.31
CA GLU A 146 -25.90 -18.27 -4.44
C GLU A 146 -25.86 -17.14 -5.46
N MET A 147 -25.45 -17.44 -6.69
CA MET A 147 -25.28 -16.45 -7.75
C MET A 147 -26.01 -16.87 -9.02
N ILE A 148 -26.66 -15.88 -9.64
CA ILE A 148 -27.36 -16.06 -10.91
C ILE A 148 -26.36 -15.86 -12.04
N ASP A 149 -26.18 -16.87 -12.90
CA ASP A 149 -25.43 -16.69 -14.14
C ASP A 149 -26.27 -15.85 -15.11
N SER A 150 -25.75 -14.69 -15.49
CA SER A 150 -26.41 -13.83 -16.47
C SER A 150 -26.13 -14.23 -17.92
N TYR A 151 -25.18 -15.13 -18.17
CA TYR A 151 -24.71 -15.45 -19.52
C TYR A 151 -25.39 -16.65 -20.15
N GLY A 152 -25.95 -17.57 -19.37
CA GLY A 152 -26.76 -18.66 -19.91
C GLY A 152 -26.02 -19.51 -20.94
N ASP A 153 -24.68 -19.53 -20.87
CA ASP A 153 -23.85 -20.33 -21.74
C ASP A 153 -23.67 -21.70 -21.11
N GLY A 154 -24.68 -22.55 -21.30
CA GLY A 154 -24.56 -23.97 -21.01
C GLY A 154 -23.32 -24.54 -21.70
N TRP A 155 -22.28 -24.83 -20.93
CA TRP A 155 -21.06 -25.46 -21.42
C TRP A 155 -21.32 -26.93 -21.75
N ASN A 156 -21.34 -27.24 -23.05
CA ASN A 156 -20.95 -28.55 -23.59
C ASN A 156 -19.45 -28.55 -23.86
#